data_AF-A0A7S1JLN2-F1
#
_entry.id   AF-A0A7S1JLN2-F1
#
_cell.length_a   1.000
_cell.length_b   1.000
_cell.length_c   1.000
_cell.angle_alpha   90.00
_cell.angle_beta   90.00
_cell.angle_gamma   90.00
#
_symmetry.space_group_name_H-M   'P 1'
#
loop_
_entity.id
_entity.type
_entity.pdbx_description
1 polymer ?
#
loop_
_entity_poly.entity_id
_entity_poly.type
_entity_poly.pdbx_seq_one_letter_code
_entity_poly.pdbx_strand_id
1 'polypeptide(L)'
;VENWTDNPEAVWNELQESDSGREAAQTIIEFEAFTRGGSPSFDDCVRWARHQFSSLFDLPIRKLLTSMTPDALYEKTEKLGIPPPQPLAFDAADPTHVDFIHSAAMLRAVSLGIPVPKGMNRKRVVQTLQQLQPVPQLNETSQAATAAANNSSTGTRKVSSFSPQEFEKDDDGNHHVDFIAACSNLRAKSYHIEPADRHKTKQIAGKIIPAIATTTAVVAGLVCLELYKLLQHGYCTSPSSPSRTRQQPATDHSTVPWQTADSATEETNEASRALFKNAFVNLGRPFIAMTEPLPPLDEGPIEAGPWKGYGWTVWDSIDIDEGYDVTLEGFPRVVRE
;
A
#
# COMPACT_ATOMS: atom_id res chain seq x y z
N VAL A 1 -6.65 -4.85 19.27
CA VAL A 1 -7.94 -4.75 20.00
C VAL A 1 -8.57 -6.11 20.19
N GLU A 2 -8.67 -6.96 19.16
CA GLU A 2 -9.13 -8.36 19.32
C GLU A 2 -8.27 -9.16 20.31
N ASN A 3 -6.93 -9.13 20.15
CA ASN A 3 -6.03 -9.76 21.12
C ASN A 3 -6.14 -9.16 22.54
N TRP A 4 -6.50 -7.88 22.65
CA TRP A 4 -6.69 -7.20 23.93
C TRP A 4 -7.96 -7.66 24.65
N THR A 5 -9.04 -7.93 23.90
CA THR A 5 -10.29 -8.43 24.49
C THR A 5 -10.14 -9.85 25.03
N ASP A 6 -9.22 -10.64 24.47
CA ASP A 6 -8.97 -12.02 24.90
C ASP A 6 -7.95 -12.12 26.03
N ASN A 7 -6.86 -11.34 25.99
CA ASN A 7 -5.83 -11.33 27.04
C ASN A 7 -5.19 -9.94 27.24
N PRO A 8 -5.84 -9.05 28.02
CA PRO A 8 -5.39 -7.66 28.17
C PRO A 8 -4.03 -7.54 28.89
N GLU A 9 -3.71 -8.42 29.83
CA GLU A 9 -2.43 -8.36 30.56
C GLU A 9 -1.23 -8.73 29.68
N ALA A 10 -1.35 -9.77 28.85
CA ALA A 10 -0.27 -10.18 27.95
C ALA A 10 -0.01 -9.11 26.88
N VAL A 11 -1.07 -8.57 26.28
CA VAL A 11 -0.97 -7.51 25.26
C VAL A 11 -0.44 -6.21 25.88
N TRP A 12 -0.85 -5.85 27.11
CA TRP A 12 -0.32 -4.67 27.79
C TRP A 12 1.20 -4.74 28.00
N ASN A 13 1.71 -5.90 28.43
CA ASN A 13 3.14 -6.10 28.65
C ASN A 13 3.93 -6.02 27.33
N GLU A 14 3.41 -6.61 26.25
CA GLU A 14 4.01 -6.51 24.91
C GLU A 14 4.02 -5.06 24.37
N LEU A 15 2.94 -4.32 24.61
CA LEU A 15 2.82 -2.92 24.19
C LEU A 15 3.73 -1.96 24.98
N GLN A 16 4.19 -2.32 26.17
CA GLN A 16 5.10 -1.45 26.94
C GLN A 16 6.54 -1.45 26.42
N GLU A 17 6.93 -2.45 25.63
CA GLU A 17 8.31 -2.63 25.15
C GLU A 17 8.69 -1.67 24.00
N SER A 18 7.71 -1.09 23.30
CA SER A 18 7.96 -0.16 22.19
C SER A 18 7.22 1.17 22.37
N ASP A 19 7.81 2.26 21.84
CA ASP A 19 7.14 3.57 21.86
C ASP A 19 5.83 3.57 21.05
N SER A 20 5.75 2.81 19.96
CA SER A 20 4.50 2.60 19.22
C SER A 20 3.45 1.85 20.06
N GLY A 21 3.91 0.93 20.91
CA GLY A 21 3.05 0.16 21.78
C GLY A 21 2.44 1.02 22.90
N ARG A 22 3.17 2.03 23.40
CA ARG A 22 2.62 3.01 24.36
C ARG A 22 1.49 3.86 23.77
N GLU A 23 1.61 4.26 22.50
CA GLU A 23 0.53 4.98 21.79
C GLU A 23 -0.69 4.07 21.55
N ALA A 24 -0.46 2.81 21.19
CA ALA A 24 -1.52 1.82 21.05
C ALA A 24 -2.21 1.53 22.40
N ALA A 25 -1.46 1.45 23.49
CA ALA A 25 -1.97 1.30 24.85
C ALA A 25 -2.84 2.49 25.27
N GLN A 26 -2.42 3.72 24.97
CA GLN A 26 -3.23 4.93 25.20
C GLN A 26 -4.54 4.89 24.40
N THR A 27 -4.50 4.45 23.15
CA THR A 27 -5.69 4.30 22.29
C THR A 27 -6.67 3.26 22.86
N ILE A 28 -6.15 2.19 23.44
CA ILE A 28 -6.94 1.15 24.11
C ILE A 28 -7.58 1.69 25.39
N ILE A 29 -6.85 2.45 26.22
CA ILE A 29 -7.40 3.10 27.41
C ILE A 29 -8.53 4.06 27.05
N GLU A 30 -8.35 4.86 26.00
CA GLU A 30 -9.40 5.76 25.49
C GLU A 30 -10.63 4.98 25.02
N PHE A 31 -10.42 3.81 24.40
CA PHE A 31 -11.49 2.91 23.99
C PHE A 31 -12.22 2.27 25.19
N GLU A 32 -11.50 1.86 26.23
CA GLU A 32 -12.10 1.37 27.47
C GLU A 32 -12.89 2.47 28.18
N ALA A 33 -12.34 3.68 28.29
CA ALA A 33 -13.03 4.82 28.89
C ALA A 33 -14.35 5.12 28.16
N PHE A 34 -14.36 5.01 26.82
CA PHE A 34 -15.55 5.18 26.00
C PHE A 34 -16.63 4.12 26.28
N THR A 35 -16.25 2.87 26.53
CA THR A 35 -17.19 1.75 26.75
C THR A 35 -17.63 1.58 28.21
N ARG A 36 -16.92 2.17 29.18
CA ARG A 36 -17.27 2.14 30.62
C ARG A 36 -18.54 2.93 30.95
N GLY A 37 -18.91 3.93 30.14
CA GLY A 37 -20.05 4.85 30.41
C GLY A 37 -21.46 4.33 30.11
N GLY A 38 -21.63 3.16 29.47
CA GLY A 38 -22.94 2.66 29.04
C GLY A 38 -22.88 1.94 27.68
N SER A 39 -24.04 1.68 27.07
CA SER A 39 -24.10 1.25 25.66
C SER A 39 -23.80 2.46 24.77
N PRO A 40 -22.69 2.49 24.02
CA PRO A 40 -22.32 3.65 23.22
C PRO A 40 -23.33 3.87 22.09
N SER A 41 -23.78 5.11 21.98
CA SER A 41 -24.68 5.60 20.94
C SER A 41 -23.89 6.22 19.78
N PHE A 42 -24.58 6.46 18.67
CA PHE A 42 -23.96 7.17 17.55
C PHE A 42 -23.52 8.61 17.91
N ASP A 43 -24.21 9.28 18.83
CA ASP A 43 -23.83 10.62 19.30
C ASP A 43 -22.51 10.59 20.07
N ASP A 44 -22.17 9.48 20.73
CA ASP A 44 -20.86 9.26 21.33
C ASP A 44 -19.76 9.19 20.26
N CYS A 45 -20.02 8.56 19.12
CA CYS A 45 -19.10 8.55 17.97
C CYS A 45 -18.89 9.96 17.40
N VAL A 46 -19.94 10.79 17.34
CA VAL A 46 -19.83 12.20 16.91
C VAL A 46 -18.99 13.02 17.89
N ARG A 47 -19.18 12.84 19.21
CA ARG A 47 -18.33 13.48 20.23
C ARG A 47 -16.88 13.05 20.11
N TRP A 48 -16.63 11.75 19.93
CA TRP A 48 -15.28 11.21 19.70
C TRP A 48 -14.64 11.84 18.47
N ALA A 49 -15.35 11.89 17.33
CA ALA A 49 -14.82 12.50 16.11
C ALA A 49 -14.49 13.98 16.29
N ARG A 50 -15.32 14.72 17.06
CA ARG A 50 -15.05 16.12 17.40
C ARG A 50 -13.82 16.28 18.29
N HIS A 51 -13.60 15.38 19.24
CA HIS A 51 -12.38 15.35 20.04
C HIS A 51 -11.15 15.06 19.16
N GLN A 52 -11.25 14.09 18.25
CA GLN A 52 -10.17 13.75 17.31
C GLN A 52 -9.81 14.93 16.40
N PHE A 53 -10.79 15.72 15.95
CA PHE A 53 -10.50 16.95 15.19
C PHE A 53 -9.56 17.88 15.97
N SER A 54 -9.85 18.15 17.25
CA SER A 54 -8.99 19.00 18.09
C SER A 54 -7.64 18.34 18.39
N SER A 55 -7.65 17.02 18.60
CA SER A 55 -6.43 16.23 18.85
C SER A 55 -5.47 16.21 17.65
N LEU A 56 -5.96 16.33 16.42
CA LEU A 56 -5.14 16.24 15.21
C LEU A 56 -4.79 17.60 14.59
N PHE A 57 -5.74 18.54 14.57
CA PHE A 57 -5.62 19.78 13.79
C PHE A 57 -5.45 21.04 14.62
N ASP A 58 -5.62 20.96 15.94
CA ASP A 58 -5.52 22.11 16.83
C ASP A 58 -4.37 21.95 17.84
N LEU A 59 -4.46 20.96 18.75
CA LEU A 59 -3.52 20.78 19.86
C LEU A 59 -2.07 20.51 19.40
N PRO A 60 -1.78 19.62 18.44
CA PRO A 60 -0.40 19.36 18.03
C PRO A 60 0.23 20.56 17.36
N ILE A 61 -0.56 21.35 16.63
CA ILE A 61 -0.07 22.57 15.98
C ILE A 61 0.24 23.63 17.02
N ARG A 62 -0.63 23.82 18.02
CA ARG A 62 -0.31 24.69 19.16
C ARG A 62 0.97 24.26 19.86
N LYS A 63 1.11 22.96 20.16
CA LYS A 63 2.32 22.40 20.77
C LYS A 63 3.57 22.66 19.93
N LEU A 64 3.47 22.49 18.60
CA LEU A 64 4.55 22.79 17.65
C LEU A 64 4.92 24.28 17.65
N LEU A 65 3.93 25.16 17.68
CA LEU A 65 4.14 26.61 17.71
C LEU A 65 4.75 27.06 19.04
N THR A 66 4.45 26.40 20.15
CA THR A 66 5.04 26.70 21.47
C THR A 66 6.43 26.09 21.67
N SER A 67 6.76 25.01 20.96
CA SER A 67 8.05 24.31 21.12
C SER A 67 9.19 24.92 20.29
N MET A 68 8.87 25.73 19.28
CA MET A 68 9.83 26.39 18.40
C MET A 68 9.83 27.90 18.60
N THR A 69 11.00 28.52 18.47
CA THR A 69 11.08 29.98 18.39
C THR A 69 10.48 30.45 17.05
N PRO A 70 9.88 31.65 16.99
CA PRO A 70 9.33 32.20 15.74
C PRO A 70 10.34 32.23 14.59
N ASP A 71 11.62 32.53 14.89
CA ASP A 71 12.68 32.60 13.89
C ASP A 71 13.02 31.23 13.28
N ALA A 72 13.12 30.18 14.11
CA ALA A 72 13.39 28.83 13.64
C ALA A 72 12.22 28.25 12.84
N LEU A 73 10.99 28.63 13.21
CA LEU A 73 9.79 28.28 12.47
C LEU A 73 9.79 28.95 11.09
N TYR A 74 10.09 30.26 11.05
CA TYR A 74 10.19 31.02 9.81
C TYR A 74 11.25 30.45 8.86
N GLU A 75 12.45 30.13 9.36
CA GLU A 75 13.52 29.55 8.52
C GLU A 75 13.10 28.21 7.88
N LYS A 76 12.35 27.37 8.62
CA LYS A 76 11.85 26.10 8.08
C LYS A 76 10.74 26.31 7.06
N THR A 77 9.83 27.24 7.32
CA THR A 77 8.67 27.49 6.46
C THR A 77 9.07 28.25 5.19
N GLU A 78 10.07 29.13 5.29
CA GLU A 78 10.68 29.86 4.17
C GLU A 78 11.36 28.90 3.19
N LYS A 79 12.13 27.92 3.67
CA LYS A 79 12.74 26.87 2.82
C LYS A 79 11.69 26.06 2.03
N LEU A 80 10.48 25.97 2.55
CA LEU A 80 9.36 25.27 1.92
C LEU A 80 8.45 26.20 1.10
N GLY A 81 8.68 27.52 1.13
CA GLY A 81 7.83 28.50 0.45
C GLY A 81 6.39 28.56 0.97
N ILE A 82 6.14 28.12 2.20
CA ILE A 82 4.82 28.12 2.83
C ILE A 82 4.82 29.01 4.08
N PRO A 83 3.67 29.57 4.48
CA PRO A 83 3.55 30.26 5.76
C PRO A 83 3.64 29.27 6.95
N PRO A 84 3.94 29.76 8.16
CA PRO A 84 3.85 28.96 9.37
C PRO A 84 2.49 28.29 9.57
N PRO A 85 2.45 27.05 10.08
CA PRO A 85 1.21 26.31 10.21
C PRO A 85 0.26 26.97 11.22
N GLN A 86 -1.04 26.89 10.96
CA GLN A 86 -2.08 27.48 11.80
C GLN A 86 -2.96 26.39 12.44
N PRO A 87 -3.25 26.49 13.76
CA PRO A 87 -4.22 25.61 14.40
C PRO A 87 -5.61 25.87 13.84
N LEU A 88 -6.35 24.79 13.54
CA LEU A 88 -7.70 24.89 13.01
C LEU A 88 -8.74 24.88 14.14
N ALA A 89 -9.50 25.97 14.24
CA ALA A 89 -10.71 26.00 15.03
C ALA A 89 -11.83 25.25 14.28
N PHE A 90 -12.60 24.43 15.00
CA PHE A 90 -13.75 23.76 14.41
C PHE A 90 -14.81 24.78 14.00
N ASP A 91 -15.39 24.57 12.82
CA ASP A 91 -16.42 25.42 12.23
C ASP A 91 -17.48 24.50 11.63
N ALA A 92 -18.73 24.65 12.07
CA ALA A 92 -19.85 23.86 11.59
C ALA A 92 -20.37 24.34 10.22
N ALA A 93 -19.96 25.53 9.77
CA ALA A 93 -20.29 26.05 8.45
C ALA A 93 -19.35 25.51 7.35
N ASP A 94 -18.11 25.12 7.70
CA ASP A 94 -17.17 24.54 6.74
C ASP A 94 -17.55 23.08 6.42
N PRO A 95 -17.89 22.75 5.15
CA PRO A 95 -18.28 21.39 4.78
C PRO A 95 -17.16 20.37 5.02
N THR A 96 -15.89 20.76 4.89
CA THR A 96 -14.73 19.87 5.10
C THR A 96 -14.61 19.43 6.56
N HIS A 97 -14.92 20.35 7.48
CA HIS A 97 -14.89 20.08 8.92
C HIS A 97 -16.01 19.09 9.25
N VAL A 98 -17.21 19.33 8.72
CA VAL A 98 -18.37 18.44 8.90
C VAL A 98 -18.15 17.08 8.24
N ASP A 99 -17.54 17.04 7.06
CA ASP A 99 -17.19 15.81 6.33
C ASP A 99 -16.29 14.90 7.15
N PHE A 100 -15.26 15.48 7.78
CA PHE A 100 -14.36 14.74 8.67
C PHE A 100 -15.12 14.14 9.86
N ILE A 101 -15.96 14.93 10.54
CA ILE A 101 -16.73 14.43 11.69
C ILE A 101 -17.70 13.33 11.26
N HIS A 102 -18.39 13.53 10.14
CA HIS A 102 -19.34 12.57 9.61
C HIS A 102 -18.67 11.25 9.27
N SER A 103 -17.63 11.26 8.43
CA SER A 103 -16.96 10.02 8.00
C SER A 103 -16.24 9.33 9.17
N ALA A 104 -15.58 10.08 10.07
CA ALA A 104 -14.94 9.51 11.25
C ALA A 104 -15.95 8.83 12.20
N ALA A 105 -17.12 9.46 12.43
CA ALA A 105 -18.17 8.89 13.25
C ALA A 105 -18.81 7.64 12.62
N MET A 106 -19.02 7.65 11.29
CA MET A 106 -19.51 6.47 10.55
C MET A 106 -18.55 5.29 10.69
N LEU A 107 -17.26 5.51 10.42
CA LEU A 107 -16.24 4.47 10.51
C LEU A 107 -16.12 3.93 11.94
N ARG A 108 -16.14 4.83 12.93
CA ARG A 108 -16.11 4.42 14.34
C ARG A 108 -17.33 3.59 14.72
N ALA A 109 -18.53 3.98 14.28
CA ALA A 109 -19.74 3.24 14.57
C ALA A 109 -19.72 1.83 13.97
N VAL A 110 -19.28 1.69 12.71
CA VAL A 110 -19.15 0.39 12.04
C VAL A 110 -18.12 -0.50 12.77
N SER A 111 -16.95 0.04 13.11
CA SER A 111 -15.93 -0.73 13.84
C SER A 111 -16.38 -1.20 15.23
N LEU A 112 -17.34 -0.52 15.84
CA LEU A 112 -17.87 -0.85 17.17
C LEU A 112 -19.20 -1.61 17.11
N GLY A 113 -19.75 -1.87 15.92
CA GLY A 113 -21.07 -2.48 15.76
C GLY A 113 -22.21 -1.60 16.30
N ILE A 114 -22.02 -0.27 16.38
CA ILE A 114 -23.03 0.67 16.86
C ILE A 114 -24.04 0.94 15.74
N PRO A 115 -25.34 0.75 15.96
CA PRO A 115 -26.34 0.99 14.93
C PRO A 115 -26.41 2.48 14.57
N VAL A 116 -26.26 2.79 13.28
CA VAL A 116 -26.40 4.14 12.76
C VAL A 116 -27.88 4.51 12.61
N PRO A 117 -28.36 5.64 13.18
CA PRO A 117 -29.74 6.07 13.01
C PRO A 117 -30.11 6.28 11.54
N LYS A 118 -31.30 5.80 11.13
CA LYS A 118 -31.78 5.95 9.75
C LYS A 118 -31.84 7.43 9.34
N GLY A 119 -31.29 7.74 8.16
CA GLY A 119 -31.24 9.11 7.63
C GLY A 119 -30.18 9.99 8.29
N MET A 120 -29.17 9.41 8.96
CA MET A 120 -28.00 10.16 9.40
C MET A 120 -27.31 10.81 8.20
N ASN A 121 -27.05 12.10 8.31
CA ASN A 121 -26.40 12.90 7.27
C ASN A 121 -25.61 14.05 7.93
N ARG A 122 -24.82 14.76 7.11
CA ARG A 122 -24.05 15.94 7.51
C ARG A 122 -24.87 16.96 8.32
N LYS A 123 -26.13 17.22 7.93
CA LYS A 123 -27.00 18.17 8.64
C LYS A 123 -27.36 17.71 10.04
N ARG A 124 -27.67 16.42 10.22
CA ARG A 124 -27.94 15.84 11.54
C ARG A 124 -26.69 15.83 12.42
N VAL A 125 -25.51 15.55 11.84
CA VAL A 125 -24.24 15.66 12.58
C VAL A 125 -24.04 17.08 13.11
N VAL A 126 -24.30 18.11 12.29
CA VAL A 126 -24.24 19.51 12.75
C VAL A 126 -25.23 19.80 13.87
N GLN A 127 -26.46 19.29 13.77
CA GLN A 127 -27.47 19.44 14.84
C GLN A 127 -27.02 18.78 16.14
N THR A 128 -26.49 17.56 16.07
CA THR A 128 -25.91 16.87 17.23
C THR A 128 -24.78 17.71 17.82
N LEU A 129 -23.85 18.21 16.99
CA LEU A 129 -22.74 19.07 17.46
C LEU A 129 -23.19 20.37 18.13
N GLN A 130 -24.30 20.97 17.69
CA GLN A 130 -24.85 22.18 18.33
C GLN A 130 -25.49 21.89 19.70
N GLN A 131 -26.04 20.70 19.89
CA GLN A 131 -26.61 20.26 21.16
C GLN A 131 -25.53 19.83 22.16
N LEU A 132 -24.37 19.43 21.65
CA LEU A 132 -23.20 19.11 22.45
C LEU A 132 -22.53 20.42 22.91
N GLN A 133 -22.69 20.74 24.20
CA GLN A 133 -22.01 21.84 24.87
C GLN A 133 -20.50 21.88 24.54
N PRO A 134 -19.86 23.07 24.60
CA PRO A 134 -18.49 23.25 24.13
C PRO A 134 -17.57 22.21 24.75
N VAL A 135 -16.82 21.51 23.89
CA VAL A 135 -15.76 20.58 24.29
C VAL A 135 -14.93 21.30 25.36
N PRO A 136 -14.82 20.77 26.59
CA PRO A 136 -13.94 21.37 27.58
C PRO A 136 -12.57 21.49 26.93
N GLN A 137 -12.02 22.71 26.93
CA GLN A 137 -10.66 22.94 26.46
C GLN A 137 -9.77 21.93 27.18
N LEU A 138 -9.05 21.10 26.41
CA LEU A 138 -8.12 20.12 26.95
C LEU A 138 -6.97 20.88 27.60
N ASN A 139 -7.20 21.35 28.82
CA ASN A 139 -6.22 21.92 29.72
C ASN A 139 -5.39 20.76 30.24
N GLU A 140 -4.50 20.20 29.42
CA GLU A 140 -3.44 19.25 29.78
C GLU A 140 -3.83 18.19 30.85
N THR A 141 -5.09 17.74 30.86
CA THR A 141 -5.62 16.82 31.88
C THR A 141 -5.46 15.38 31.44
N SER A 142 -4.51 15.14 30.52
CA SER A 142 -3.99 13.80 30.20
C SER A 142 -3.31 13.13 31.40
N GLN A 143 -3.05 13.87 32.49
CA GLN A 143 -2.58 13.31 33.76
C GLN A 143 -3.70 12.93 34.75
N ALA A 144 -4.93 13.45 34.58
CA ALA A 144 -6.05 13.11 35.47
C ALA A 144 -6.82 11.85 35.00
N ALA A 145 -6.92 11.64 33.69
CA ALA A 145 -7.52 10.42 33.13
C ALA A 145 -6.66 9.16 33.41
N THR A 146 -5.33 9.31 33.43
CA THR A 146 -4.38 8.25 33.81
C THR A 146 -4.41 7.93 35.31
N ALA A 147 -4.64 8.93 36.17
CA ALA A 147 -4.77 8.71 37.62
C ALA A 147 -6.09 8.01 38.01
N ALA A 148 -7.18 8.23 37.28
CA ALA A 148 -8.46 7.57 37.51
C ALA A 148 -8.48 6.12 36.99
N ALA A 149 -7.71 5.80 35.95
CA ALA A 149 -7.61 4.44 35.39
C ALA A 149 -6.82 3.47 36.29
N ASN A 150 -5.84 3.98 37.05
CA ASN A 150 -4.97 3.17 37.91
C ASN A 150 -5.63 2.69 39.22
N ASN A 151 -6.82 3.19 39.58
CA ASN A 151 -7.43 2.96 40.90
C ASN A 151 -8.83 2.32 40.89
N SER A 152 -9.32 1.77 39.77
CA SER A 152 -10.61 1.08 39.76
C SER A 152 -10.50 -0.34 39.19
N SER A 153 -10.10 -1.28 40.05
CA SER A 153 -10.47 -2.69 39.92
C SER A 153 -11.97 -2.83 40.16
N THR A 154 -12.81 -2.83 39.13
CA THR A 154 -14.20 -3.32 39.21
C THR A 154 -14.89 -3.37 37.84
N GLY A 155 -15.17 -4.59 37.37
CA GLY A 155 -16.16 -4.87 36.32
C GLY A 155 -15.64 -4.84 34.89
N THR A 156 -15.03 -5.94 34.43
CA THR A 156 -14.78 -6.20 33.01
C THR A 156 -16.10 -6.42 32.27
N ARG A 157 -16.75 -5.33 31.86
CA ARG A 157 -17.89 -5.40 30.95
C ARG A 157 -17.36 -5.91 29.61
N LYS A 158 -17.91 -7.03 29.13
CA LYS A 158 -17.56 -7.65 27.84
C LYS A 158 -17.68 -6.60 26.75
N VAL A 159 -16.54 -6.11 26.28
CA VAL A 159 -16.43 -5.15 25.20
C VAL A 159 -17.14 -5.77 23.99
N SER A 160 -18.07 -5.03 23.38
CA SER A 160 -18.69 -5.44 22.11
C SER A 160 -17.58 -5.61 21.07
N SER A 161 -17.60 -6.72 20.34
CA SER A 161 -16.60 -7.08 19.33
C SER A 161 -16.18 -5.88 18.49
N PHE A 162 -14.88 -5.58 18.46
CA PHE A 162 -14.32 -4.59 17.56
C PHE A 162 -14.07 -5.24 16.21
N SER A 163 -14.58 -4.65 15.13
CA SER A 163 -14.31 -5.10 13.77
C SER A 163 -13.32 -4.15 13.08
N PRO A 164 -12.10 -4.61 12.76
CA PRO A 164 -11.18 -3.81 11.96
C PRO A 164 -11.76 -3.58 10.57
N GLN A 165 -11.59 -2.37 10.03
CA GLN A 165 -12.01 -2.08 8.66
C GLN A 165 -10.87 -2.27 7.69
N GLU A 166 -11.15 -3.00 6.61
CA GLU A 166 -10.26 -3.13 5.48
C GLU A 166 -10.52 -1.98 4.50
N PHE A 167 -9.45 -1.32 4.08
CA PHE A 167 -9.55 -0.17 3.19
C PHE A 167 -10.01 -0.60 1.79
N GLU A 168 -11.28 -0.30 1.48
CA GLU A 168 -11.84 -0.40 0.14
C GLU A 168 -12.02 1.00 -0.47
N LYS A 169 -11.40 1.24 -1.62
CA LYS A 169 -11.37 2.52 -2.35
C LYS A 169 -12.47 2.64 -3.39
N ASP A 170 -13.04 1.52 -3.85
CA ASP A 170 -14.00 1.45 -4.95
C ASP A 170 -15.46 1.39 -4.51
N ASP A 171 -15.71 1.29 -3.21
CA ASP A 171 -17.01 1.51 -2.61
C ASP A 171 -17.14 2.95 -2.08
N ASP A 172 -17.94 3.76 -2.79
CA ASP A 172 -18.19 5.15 -2.40
C ASP A 172 -19.12 5.30 -1.18
N GLY A 173 -19.74 4.21 -0.71
CA GLY A 173 -20.68 4.20 0.42
C GLY A 173 -20.06 3.88 1.78
N ASN A 174 -18.82 3.38 1.83
CA ASN A 174 -18.15 2.97 3.08
C ASN A 174 -17.47 4.12 3.85
N HIS A 175 -17.41 5.32 3.26
CA HIS A 175 -16.78 6.52 3.84
C HIS A 175 -15.25 6.46 4.05
N HIS A 176 -14.54 5.46 3.52
CA HIS A 176 -13.08 5.40 3.61
C HIS A 176 -12.42 6.57 2.89
N VAL A 177 -12.71 6.75 1.60
CA VAL A 177 -12.14 7.82 0.78
C VAL A 177 -12.60 9.19 1.29
N ASP A 178 -13.85 9.29 1.76
CA ASP A 178 -14.41 10.52 2.32
C ASP A 178 -13.63 10.98 3.56
N PHE A 179 -13.28 10.03 4.45
CA PHE A 179 -12.44 10.30 5.61
C PHE A 179 -11.04 10.74 5.22
N ILE A 180 -10.38 10.03 4.30
CA ILE A 180 -9.02 10.38 3.86
C ILE A 180 -9.01 11.76 3.19
N ALA A 181 -9.99 12.07 2.34
CA ALA A 181 -10.12 13.36 1.69
C ALA A 181 -10.34 14.49 2.69
N ALA A 182 -11.28 14.34 3.63
CA ALA A 182 -11.52 15.37 4.64
C ALA A 182 -10.32 15.55 5.57
N CYS A 183 -9.73 14.45 6.07
CA CYS A 183 -8.58 14.48 6.96
C CYS A 183 -7.34 15.12 6.30
N SER A 184 -7.01 14.71 5.07
CA SER A 184 -5.89 15.29 4.33
C SER A 184 -6.11 16.77 4.00
N ASN A 185 -7.32 17.16 3.60
CA ASN A 185 -7.64 18.56 3.29
C ASN A 185 -7.61 19.46 4.52
N LEU A 186 -8.03 18.96 5.69
CA LEU A 186 -7.88 19.69 6.95
C LEU A 186 -6.40 19.90 7.28
N ARG A 187 -5.57 18.86 7.15
CA ARG A 187 -4.13 19.00 7.35
C ARG A 187 -3.52 19.96 6.32
N ALA A 188 -3.95 19.91 5.06
CA ALA A 188 -3.49 20.81 4.01
C ALA A 188 -3.80 22.28 4.38
N LYS A 189 -5.03 22.57 4.84
CA LYS A 189 -5.42 23.91 5.32
C LYS A 189 -4.52 24.41 6.45
N SER A 190 -4.17 23.55 7.42
CA SER A 190 -3.26 23.90 8.50
C SER A 190 -1.88 24.35 8.03
N TYR A 191 -1.40 23.87 6.87
CA TYR A 191 -0.08 24.19 6.31
C TYR A 191 -0.16 25.06 5.05
N HIS A 192 -1.34 25.63 4.76
CA HIS A 192 -1.60 26.43 3.55
C HIS A 192 -1.29 25.69 2.24
N ILE A 193 -1.46 24.37 2.23
CA ILE A 193 -1.35 23.52 1.04
C ILE A 193 -2.72 23.51 0.35
N GLU A 194 -2.72 23.54 -0.99
CA GLU A 194 -3.94 23.46 -1.80
C GLU A 194 -4.69 22.15 -1.53
N PRO A 195 -5.97 22.19 -1.12
CA PRO A 195 -6.77 20.98 -0.93
C PRO A 195 -6.92 20.17 -2.22
N ALA A 196 -6.99 18.85 -2.08
CA ALA A 196 -7.26 17.95 -3.20
C ALA A 196 -8.74 17.57 -3.24
N ASP A 197 -9.26 17.38 -4.45
CA ASP A 197 -10.59 16.83 -4.65
C ASP A 197 -10.64 15.34 -4.27
N ARG A 198 -11.84 14.82 -4.08
CA ARG A 198 -12.06 13.41 -3.71
C ARG A 198 -11.44 12.45 -4.73
N HIS A 199 -11.48 12.75 -6.04
CA HIS A 199 -10.93 11.85 -7.05
C HIS A 199 -9.40 11.83 -7.02
N LYS A 200 -8.73 12.98 -6.92
CA LYS A 200 -7.28 13.04 -6.74
C LYS A 200 -6.84 12.33 -5.47
N THR A 201 -7.55 12.53 -4.36
CA THR A 201 -7.28 11.80 -3.12
C THR A 201 -7.47 10.29 -3.29
N LYS A 202 -8.56 9.85 -3.93
CA LYS A 202 -8.79 8.42 -4.25
C LYS A 202 -7.67 7.85 -5.12
N GLN A 203 -7.20 8.60 -6.11
CA GLN A 203 -6.12 8.17 -7.00
C GLN A 203 -4.82 7.94 -6.22
N ILE A 204 -4.44 8.89 -5.35
CA ILE A 204 -3.20 8.83 -4.58
C ILE A 204 -3.29 7.80 -3.46
N ALA A 205 -4.30 7.90 -2.58
CA ALA A 205 -4.48 7.01 -1.44
C ALA A 205 -4.78 5.56 -1.85
N GLY A 206 -5.54 5.40 -2.94
CA GLY A 206 -5.86 4.10 -3.52
C GLY A 206 -4.77 3.51 -4.42
N LYS A 207 -3.63 4.22 -4.60
CA LYS A 207 -2.53 3.83 -5.50
C LYS A 207 -3.04 3.41 -6.89
N ILE A 208 -3.99 4.17 -7.44
CA ILE A 208 -4.61 3.83 -8.72
C ILE A 208 -3.60 4.05 -9.84
N ILE A 209 -3.30 2.98 -10.57
CA ILE A 209 -2.49 3.02 -11.79
C ILE A 209 -3.41 3.46 -12.94
N PRO A 210 -3.18 4.62 -13.57
CA PRO A 210 -3.99 5.05 -14.71
C PRO A 210 -3.87 4.07 -15.86
N ALA A 211 -5.01 3.66 -16.42
CA ALA A 211 -5.07 2.75 -17.55
C ALA A 211 -6.10 3.23 -18.58
N ILE A 212 -5.76 3.06 -19.87
CA ILE A 212 -6.66 3.36 -20.99
C ILE A 212 -6.53 2.25 -22.04
N ALA A 213 -7.66 1.88 -22.65
CA ALA A 213 -7.72 0.75 -23.58
C ALA A 213 -6.83 0.93 -24.82
N THR A 214 -6.56 2.18 -25.24
CA THR A 214 -5.72 2.47 -26.41
C THR A 214 -4.28 2.02 -26.23
N THR A 215 -3.66 2.33 -25.08
CA THR A 215 -2.29 1.86 -24.78
C THR A 215 -2.25 0.34 -24.67
N THR A 216 -3.25 -0.27 -24.02
CA THR A 216 -3.35 -1.74 -23.91
C THR A 216 -3.44 -2.39 -25.29
N ALA A 217 -4.25 -1.85 -26.21
CA ALA A 217 -4.40 -2.38 -27.56
C ALA A 217 -3.10 -2.28 -28.38
N VAL A 218 -2.40 -1.15 -28.29
CA VAL A 218 -1.11 -0.96 -28.99
C VAL A 218 -0.06 -1.92 -28.45
N VAL A 219 0.09 -2.02 -27.12
CA VAL A 219 1.07 -2.93 -26.49
C VAL A 219 0.73 -4.39 -26.82
N ALA A 220 -0.53 -4.79 -26.74
CA ALA A 220 -0.95 -6.15 -27.11
C ALA A 220 -0.65 -6.47 -28.59
N GLY A 221 -0.90 -5.51 -29.50
CA GLY A 221 -0.56 -5.66 -30.92
C GLY A 221 0.94 -5.87 -31.14
N LEU A 222 1.79 -5.10 -30.47
CA LEU A 222 3.26 -5.25 -30.54
C LEU A 222 3.72 -6.60 -30.00
N VAL A 223 3.13 -7.08 -28.89
CA VAL A 223 3.39 -8.42 -28.36
C VAL A 223 3.01 -9.51 -29.37
N CYS A 224 1.87 -9.36 -30.05
CA CYS A 224 1.47 -10.30 -31.10
C CYS A 224 2.44 -10.33 -32.30
N LEU A 225 3.11 -9.21 -32.62
CA LEU A 225 4.15 -9.20 -33.66
C LEU A 225 5.38 -10.02 -33.24
N GLU A 226 5.83 -9.92 -31.99
CA GLU A 226 6.92 -10.76 -31.49
C GLU A 226 6.50 -12.24 -31.42
N LEU A 227 5.23 -12.53 -31.12
CA LEU A 227 4.70 -13.90 -31.15
C LEU A 227 4.81 -14.55 -32.53
N TYR A 228 4.59 -13.81 -33.62
CA TYR A 228 4.80 -14.35 -34.97
C TYR A 228 6.25 -14.79 -35.19
N LYS A 229 7.22 -14.03 -34.67
CA LYS A 229 8.65 -14.37 -34.78
C LYS A 229 8.94 -15.66 -34.03
N LEU A 230 8.41 -15.80 -32.81
CA LEU A 230 8.54 -17.03 -32.01
C LEU A 230 7.92 -18.25 -32.71
N LEU A 231 6.75 -18.10 -33.35
CA LEU A 231 6.08 -19.20 -34.04
C LEU A 231 6.79 -19.63 -35.34
N GLN A 232 7.36 -18.67 -36.08
CA GLN A 232 8.07 -18.95 -37.33
C GLN A 232 9.46 -19.53 -37.09
N HIS A 233 10.16 -19.03 -36.07
CA HIS A 233 11.55 -19.35 -35.80
C HIS A 233 11.73 -20.42 -34.70
N GLY A 234 10.66 -20.74 -33.96
CA GLY A 234 10.68 -21.76 -32.91
C GLY A 234 11.20 -21.25 -31.56
N TYR A 235 11.05 -22.10 -30.53
CA TYR A 235 11.74 -22.00 -29.24
C TYR A 235 12.74 -23.16 -29.19
N CYS A 236 13.91 -22.99 -28.56
CA CYS A 236 14.84 -24.09 -28.32
C CYS A 236 14.11 -25.21 -27.54
N THR A 237 13.71 -26.28 -28.22
CA THR A 237 13.31 -27.52 -27.56
C THR A 237 14.58 -28.27 -27.18
N SER A 238 14.75 -28.56 -25.89
CA SER A 238 15.77 -29.47 -25.37
C SER A 238 15.86 -30.74 -26.26
N PRO A 239 17.05 -31.33 -26.44
CA PRO A 239 17.25 -32.52 -27.28
C PRO A 239 16.41 -33.75 -26.87
N SER A 240 15.75 -33.74 -25.71
CA SER A 240 15.10 -34.92 -25.12
C SER A 240 13.65 -35.17 -25.56
N SER A 241 13.07 -34.39 -26.49
CA SER A 241 11.71 -34.67 -27.01
C SER A 241 11.69 -34.93 -28.52
N PRO A 242 11.60 -36.19 -28.97
CA PRO A 242 11.39 -36.49 -30.37
C PRO A 242 9.90 -36.31 -30.69
N SER A 243 9.52 -35.25 -31.41
CA SER A 243 8.54 -35.30 -32.52
C SER A 243 7.99 -33.93 -32.93
N ARG A 244 8.49 -33.40 -34.05
CA ARG A 244 7.65 -33.08 -35.21
C ARG A 244 8.53 -32.78 -36.42
N THR A 245 8.76 -33.81 -37.23
CA THR A 245 9.27 -33.68 -38.58
C THR A 245 8.24 -32.93 -39.42
N ARG A 246 8.35 -31.60 -39.51
CA ARG A 246 7.74 -30.84 -40.60
C ARG A 246 8.85 -30.56 -41.61
N GLN A 247 9.02 -31.49 -42.54
CA GLN A 247 9.77 -31.20 -43.77
C GLN A 247 9.03 -30.08 -44.49
N GLN A 248 9.62 -28.88 -44.55
CA GLN A 248 9.29 -27.88 -45.56
C GLN A 248 10.47 -27.82 -46.55
N PRO A 249 10.19 -27.81 -47.87
CA PRO A 249 11.23 -27.70 -48.87
C PRO A 249 11.83 -26.29 -48.82
N ALA A 250 13.16 -26.24 -48.86
CA ALA A 250 13.92 -25.01 -48.95
C ALA A 250 13.62 -24.30 -50.28
N THR A 251 12.87 -23.20 -50.21
CA THR A 251 12.81 -22.22 -51.29
C THR A 251 12.79 -20.81 -50.72
N ASP A 252 13.78 -20.04 -51.16
CA ASP A 252 13.93 -18.60 -51.14
C ASP A 252 14.21 -17.86 -49.83
N HIS A 253 15.20 -16.97 -49.98
CA HIS A 253 15.80 -15.98 -49.09
C HIS A 253 15.00 -15.58 -47.83
N SER A 254 15.71 -15.58 -46.69
CA SER A 254 15.38 -14.99 -45.37
C SER A 254 15.06 -15.94 -44.21
N THR A 255 15.39 -17.23 -44.29
CA THR A 255 15.28 -18.14 -43.14
C THR A 255 16.54 -18.05 -42.29
N VAL A 256 16.49 -17.36 -41.14
CA VAL A 256 17.51 -17.52 -40.09
C VAL A 256 17.07 -18.75 -39.28
N PRO A 257 17.69 -19.92 -39.44
CA PRO A 257 17.28 -21.11 -38.70
C PRO A 257 17.76 -20.93 -37.26
N TRP A 258 16.85 -20.96 -36.28
CA TRP A 258 17.26 -21.21 -34.89
C TRP A 258 17.79 -22.64 -34.83
N GLN A 259 19.08 -22.75 -34.52
CA GLN A 259 19.81 -24.00 -34.48
C GLN A 259 19.81 -24.54 -33.05
N THR A 260 19.97 -25.86 -32.89
CA THR A 260 20.16 -26.49 -31.57
C THR A 260 21.40 -25.89 -30.91
N ALA A 261 21.43 -25.86 -29.56
CA ALA A 261 22.52 -25.27 -28.77
C ALA A 261 23.92 -25.68 -29.26
N ASP A 262 24.05 -26.90 -29.78
CA ASP A 262 25.29 -27.49 -30.32
C ASP A 262 25.85 -26.83 -31.60
N SER A 263 25.10 -25.95 -32.26
CA SER A 263 25.51 -25.29 -33.52
C SER A 263 25.42 -23.76 -33.49
N ALA A 264 25.08 -23.18 -32.35
CA ALA A 264 24.98 -21.74 -32.16
C ALA A 264 26.37 -21.08 -32.06
N THR A 265 26.67 -20.16 -32.97
CA THR A 265 27.83 -19.25 -32.87
C THR A 265 27.40 -17.87 -32.35
N GLU A 266 28.34 -17.10 -31.81
CA GLU A 266 28.08 -15.73 -31.30
C GLU A 266 27.42 -14.83 -32.36
N GLU A 267 27.89 -14.89 -33.61
CA GLU A 267 27.32 -14.16 -34.76
C GLU A 267 25.88 -14.59 -35.07
N THR A 268 25.56 -15.89 -34.98
CA THR A 268 24.20 -16.40 -35.23
C THR A 268 23.23 -16.05 -34.10
N ASN A 269 23.71 -15.98 -32.86
CA ASN A 269 22.93 -15.56 -31.69
C ASN A 269 22.62 -14.06 -31.78
N GLU A 270 23.59 -13.24 -32.18
CA GLU A 270 23.38 -11.82 -32.43
C GLU A 270 22.38 -11.58 -33.57
N ALA A 271 22.51 -12.30 -34.69
CA ALA A 271 21.56 -12.21 -35.80
C ALA A 271 20.13 -12.63 -35.39
N SER A 272 19.99 -13.66 -34.56
CA SER A 272 18.70 -14.13 -34.05
C SER A 272 18.08 -13.13 -33.07
N ARG A 273 18.90 -12.50 -32.22
CA ARG A 273 18.46 -11.46 -31.28
C ARG A 273 18.06 -10.17 -32.00
N ALA A 274 18.74 -9.83 -33.10
CA ALA A 274 18.41 -8.70 -33.95
C ALA A 274 17.02 -8.83 -34.62
N LEU A 275 16.41 -10.02 -34.68
CA LEU A 275 15.03 -10.19 -35.13
C LEU A 275 14.02 -9.68 -34.09
N PHE A 276 14.31 -9.83 -32.81
CA PHE A 276 13.42 -9.46 -31.72
C PHE A 276 13.53 -7.97 -31.39
N LYS A 277 12.44 -7.41 -30.87
CA LYS A 277 12.38 -5.99 -30.50
C LYS A 277 11.65 -5.80 -29.17
N ASN A 278 12.34 -5.19 -28.22
CA ASN A 278 11.72 -4.58 -27.06
C ASN A 278 11.11 -3.24 -27.49
N ALA A 279 9.81 -3.05 -27.25
CA ALA A 279 9.11 -1.83 -27.64
C ALA A 279 8.80 -0.94 -26.42
N PHE A 280 9.12 0.34 -26.53
CA PHE A 280 8.80 1.38 -25.57
C PHE A 280 7.83 2.36 -26.21
N VAL A 281 6.65 2.53 -25.61
CA VAL A 281 5.55 3.31 -26.18
C VAL A 281 5.11 4.40 -25.21
N ASN A 282 4.97 5.63 -25.73
CA ASN A 282 4.25 6.70 -25.07
C ASN A 282 3.24 7.27 -26.07
N LEU A 283 1.94 7.14 -25.80
CA LEU A 283 0.90 7.68 -26.68
C LEU A 283 0.56 9.14 -26.37
N GLY A 284 0.88 9.62 -25.15
CA GLY A 284 0.69 11.02 -24.76
C GLY A 284 1.70 11.97 -25.42
N ARG A 285 2.87 11.44 -25.79
CA ARG A 285 3.81 12.05 -26.74
C ARG A 285 4.07 11.00 -27.81
N PRO A 286 3.47 11.05 -29.01
CA PRO A 286 3.41 9.93 -29.96
C PRO A 286 4.81 9.41 -30.31
N PHE A 287 5.31 8.50 -29.48
CA PHE A 287 6.68 8.04 -29.43
C PHE A 287 6.65 6.53 -29.30
N ILE A 288 7.36 5.88 -30.20
CA ILE A 288 7.61 4.45 -30.19
C ILE A 288 9.10 4.30 -30.46
N ALA A 289 9.80 3.64 -29.54
CA ALA A 289 11.18 3.21 -29.73
C ALA A 289 11.23 1.69 -29.65
N MET A 290 12.08 1.09 -30.48
CA MET A 290 12.33 -0.33 -30.48
C MET A 290 13.81 -0.56 -30.31
N THR A 291 14.19 -1.45 -29.40
CA THR A 291 15.59 -1.83 -29.18
C THR A 291 15.72 -3.33 -29.28
N GLU A 292 16.92 -3.80 -29.58
CA GLU A 292 17.21 -5.21 -29.47
C GLU A 292 17.22 -5.63 -28.00
N PRO A 293 16.78 -6.87 -27.69
CA PRO A 293 16.99 -7.44 -26.37
C PRO A 293 18.48 -7.51 -26.04
N LEU A 294 18.80 -7.39 -24.76
CA LEU A 294 20.18 -7.60 -24.29
C LEU A 294 20.51 -9.11 -24.34
N PRO A 295 21.79 -9.47 -24.54
CA PRO A 295 22.23 -10.85 -24.26
C PRO A 295 21.95 -11.22 -22.81
N PRO A 296 21.81 -12.53 -22.50
CA PRO A 296 21.91 -12.97 -21.12
C PRO A 296 23.26 -12.54 -20.53
N LEU A 297 23.24 -12.15 -19.26
CA LEU A 297 24.47 -11.87 -18.53
C LEU A 297 25.24 -13.18 -18.33
N ASP A 298 26.53 -13.15 -18.64
CA ASP A 298 27.47 -14.18 -18.24
C ASP A 298 28.03 -13.75 -16.88
N GLU A 299 27.66 -14.48 -15.82
CA GLU A 299 28.08 -14.20 -14.44
C GLU A 299 29.53 -14.66 -14.19
N GLY A 300 30.22 -15.11 -15.23
CA GLY A 300 31.60 -15.57 -15.16
C GLY A 300 31.72 -17.01 -14.67
N PRO A 301 32.95 -17.52 -14.56
CA PRO A 301 33.18 -18.91 -14.22
C PRO A 301 32.76 -19.21 -12.78
N ILE A 302 32.08 -20.33 -12.58
CA ILE A 302 31.76 -20.87 -11.26
C ILE A 302 33.07 -21.01 -10.46
N GLU A 303 33.10 -20.42 -9.26
CA GLU A 303 34.34 -20.29 -8.47
C GLU A 303 34.75 -21.57 -7.74
N ALA A 304 33.79 -22.46 -7.46
CA ALA A 304 33.97 -23.63 -6.62
C ALA A 304 33.03 -24.79 -6.99
N GLY A 305 33.43 -26.02 -6.65
CA GLY A 305 32.65 -27.22 -6.90
C GLY A 305 33.04 -27.96 -8.19
N PRO A 306 32.27 -28.98 -8.58
CA PRO A 306 32.59 -29.87 -9.70
C PRO A 306 32.53 -29.16 -11.06
N TRP A 307 31.74 -28.10 -11.19
CA TRP A 307 31.65 -27.24 -12.37
C TRP A 307 32.53 -25.99 -12.29
N LYS A 308 33.57 -26.00 -11.45
CA LYS A 308 34.50 -24.87 -11.36
C LYS A 308 35.10 -24.56 -12.74
N GLY A 309 35.04 -23.30 -13.14
CA GLY A 309 35.55 -22.83 -14.43
C GLY A 309 34.55 -22.82 -15.58
N TYR A 310 33.34 -23.37 -15.40
CA TYR A 310 32.25 -23.24 -16.36
C TYR A 310 31.57 -21.88 -16.20
N GLY A 311 31.34 -21.17 -17.31
CA GLY A 311 30.46 -19.99 -17.33
C GLY A 311 29.00 -20.43 -17.27
N TRP A 312 28.13 -19.56 -16.76
CA TRP A 312 26.70 -19.84 -16.67
C TRP A 312 25.89 -18.56 -16.88
N THR A 313 24.66 -18.75 -17.34
CA THR A 313 23.69 -17.70 -17.66
C THR A 313 22.37 -17.97 -16.96
N VAL A 314 21.46 -16.99 -16.98
CA VAL A 314 20.11 -17.13 -16.43
C VAL A 314 19.28 -18.28 -17.04
N TRP A 315 19.70 -18.81 -18.20
CA TRP A 315 19.01 -19.89 -18.90
C TRP A 315 19.54 -21.29 -18.57
N ASP A 316 20.64 -21.39 -17.84
CA ASP A 316 21.24 -22.67 -17.48
C ASP A 316 20.56 -23.26 -16.24
N SER A 317 20.30 -24.56 -16.26
CA SER A 317 19.77 -25.33 -15.14
C SER A 317 20.59 -26.61 -14.92
N ILE A 318 20.57 -27.11 -13.68
CA ILE A 318 21.11 -28.43 -13.33
C ILE A 318 19.91 -29.37 -13.22
N ASP A 319 19.68 -30.14 -14.27
CA ASP A 319 18.61 -31.12 -14.33
C ASP A 319 19.16 -32.48 -13.86
N ILE A 320 18.69 -32.96 -12.71
CA ILE A 320 19.06 -34.25 -12.14
C ILE A 320 17.90 -35.22 -12.33
N ASP A 321 18.04 -36.17 -13.26
CA ASP A 321 17.05 -37.22 -13.51
C ASP A 321 17.67 -38.61 -13.31
N GLU A 322 17.66 -39.05 -12.05
CA GLU A 322 18.15 -40.37 -11.63
C GLU A 322 17.05 -41.46 -11.70
N GLY A 323 15.81 -41.09 -12.09
CA GLY A 323 14.65 -41.98 -12.03
C GLY A 323 14.14 -42.27 -10.61
N TYR A 324 14.68 -41.60 -9.59
CA TYR A 324 14.24 -41.62 -8.18
C TYR A 324 14.53 -40.27 -7.49
N ASP A 325 13.80 -39.96 -6.42
CA ASP A 325 14.06 -38.77 -5.60
C ASP A 325 15.39 -38.94 -4.84
N VAL A 326 16.36 -38.10 -5.15
CA VAL A 326 17.69 -38.12 -4.53
C VAL A 326 17.59 -37.66 -3.07
N THR A 327 18.09 -38.47 -2.14
CA THR A 327 18.16 -38.08 -0.71
C THR A 327 19.22 -37.00 -0.47
N LEU A 328 19.09 -36.22 0.61
CA LEU A 328 20.09 -35.20 0.97
C LEU A 328 21.51 -35.80 1.15
N GLU A 329 21.59 -37.06 1.57
CA GLU A 329 22.86 -37.79 1.69
C GLU A 329 23.43 -38.21 0.32
N GLY A 330 22.56 -38.54 -0.65
CA GLY A 330 22.95 -38.91 -2.01
C GLY A 330 23.25 -37.72 -2.93
N PHE A 331 22.68 -36.55 -2.66
CA PHE A 331 22.82 -35.36 -3.50
C PHE A 331 24.28 -34.92 -3.72
N PRO A 332 25.16 -34.85 -2.69
CA PRO A 332 26.57 -34.52 -2.90
C PRO A 332 27.35 -35.52 -3.77
N ARG A 333 26.89 -36.77 -3.88
CA ARG A 333 27.48 -37.78 -4.77
C ARG A 333 27.07 -37.49 -6.22
N VAL A 334 25.77 -37.35 -6.46
CA VAL A 334 25.19 -37.10 -7.79
C VAL A 334 25.70 -35.79 -8.41
N VAL A 335 25.93 -34.76 -7.60
CA VAL A 335 26.45 -33.46 -8.05
C VAL A 335 27.95 -33.51 -8.39
N ARG A 336 28.71 -34.44 -7.79
CA ARG A 336 30.18 -34.52 -7.98
C ARG A 336 30.62 -35.43 -9.14
N GLU A 337 29.81 -36.44 -9.45
CA GLU A 337 30.05 -37.43 -10.51
C GLU A 337 29.55 -36.90 -11.87
#